data_AF-A0A7W8F0M7-F1
#
_entry.id   AF-A0A7W8F0M7-F1
#
_cell.length_a   1.000
_cell.length_b   1.000
_cell.length_c   1.000
_cell.angle_alpha   90.00
_cell.angle_beta   90.00
_cell.angle_gamma   90.00
#
_symmetry.space_group_name_H-M   'P 1'
#
loop_
_entity.id
_entity.type
_entity.pdbx_description
1 polymer ?
#
loop_
_entity_poly.entity_id
_entity_poly.type
_entity_poly.pdbx_seq_one_letter_code
_entity_poly.pdbx_strand_id
1 'polypeptide(L)'
;MRPYADEHDWLTIVHLPSYTPHLNPVEGIWSLLRRGPLANTAFSDDDHLERILRRGLRHIQLRPNLIDGCLTETGLDLSHHPTTPQEGQ
;
A
#
# COMPACT_ATOMS: atom_id res chain seq x y z
N MET A 1 -1.32 17.54 8.15
CA MET A 1 -1.26 16.06 8.26
C MET A 1 -1.39 15.63 9.72
N ARG A 2 -0.54 16.09 10.64
CA ARG A 2 -0.69 15.80 12.08
C ARG A 2 -2.05 16.22 12.68
N PRO A 3 -2.55 17.45 12.46
CA PRO A 3 -3.86 17.83 13.02
C PRO A 3 -5.03 16.93 12.58
N TYR A 4 -4.99 16.44 11.33
CA TYR A 4 -6.02 15.52 10.82
C TYR A 4 -5.90 14.12 11.44
N ALA A 5 -4.68 13.66 11.73
CA ALA A 5 -4.47 12.39 12.40
C ALA A 5 -4.87 12.48 13.89
N ASP A 6 -4.57 13.61 14.54
CA ASP A 6 -4.93 13.88 15.93
C ASP A 6 -6.46 13.95 16.14
N GLU A 7 -7.23 14.29 15.10
CA GLU A 7 -8.71 14.28 15.10
C GLU A 7 -9.31 12.88 14.81
N HIS A 8 -8.49 11.88 14.51
CA HIS A 8 -8.93 10.56 14.05
C HIS A 8 -8.22 9.42 14.77
N ASP A 9 -8.77 9.02 15.93
CA ASP A 9 -8.24 7.94 16.78
C ASP A 9 -8.08 6.56 16.09
N TRP A 10 -8.74 6.36 14.94
CA TRP A 10 -8.67 5.16 14.13
C TRP A 10 -7.48 5.14 13.15
N LEU A 11 -6.74 6.25 13.00
CA LEU A 11 -5.67 6.41 12.02
C LEU A 11 -4.29 6.33 12.68
N THR A 12 -3.57 5.23 12.44
CA THR A 12 -2.16 5.09 12.85
C THR A 12 -1.21 5.54 11.74
N ILE A 13 -0.30 6.46 12.05
CA ILE A 13 0.76 6.89 11.12
C ILE A 13 2.07 6.17 11.46
N VAL A 14 2.60 5.42 10.50
CA VAL A 14 3.94 4.81 10.59
C VAL A 14 4.94 5.66 9.82
N HIS A 15 5.96 6.16 10.51
CA HIS A 15 7.05 6.91 9.89
C HIS A 15 8.13 5.97 9.37
N LEU A 16 8.34 5.98 8.05
CA LEU A 16 9.44 5.27 7.41
C LEU A 16 10.71 6.14 7.37
N PRO A 17 11.91 5.57 7.58
CA PRO A 17 13.16 6.30 7.41
C PRO A 17 13.33 6.81 5.97
N SER A 18 14.00 7.95 5.81
CA SER A 18 14.32 8.49 4.48
C SER A 18 15.08 7.47 3.61
N TYR A 19 14.77 7.43 2.31
CA TYR A 19 15.41 6.55 1.33
C TYR A 19 15.35 5.04 1.65
N THR A 20 14.26 4.59 2.31
CA THR A 20 14.01 3.15 2.56
C THR A 20 12.83 2.61 1.73
N PRO A 21 12.94 2.54 0.39
CA PRO A 21 11.86 2.04 -0.46
C PRO A 21 11.50 0.58 -0.16
N HIS A 22 12.46 -0.21 0.32
CA HIS A 22 12.24 -1.60 0.73
C HIS A 22 11.32 -1.75 1.96
N LEU A 23 11.06 -0.67 2.71
CA LEU A 23 10.10 -0.65 3.82
C LEU A 23 8.73 -0.11 3.41
N ASN A 24 8.56 0.31 2.16
CA ASN A 24 7.28 0.81 1.65
C ASN A 24 6.52 -0.32 0.91
N PRO A 25 5.41 -0.85 1.45
CA PRO A 25 4.70 -1.98 0.85
C PRO A 25 4.12 -1.65 -0.54
N VAL A 26 3.97 -0.36 -0.87
CA VAL A 26 3.56 0.11 -2.20
C VAL A 26 4.58 -0.32 -3.28
N GLU A 27 5.87 -0.44 -2.96
CA GLU A 27 6.88 -0.95 -3.90
C GLU A 27 6.64 -2.43 -4.26
N GLY A 28 6.14 -3.22 -3.31
CA GLY A 28 5.70 -4.60 -3.56
C GLY A 28 4.52 -4.65 -4.52
N ILE A 29 3.50 -3.81 -4.30
CA ILE A 29 2.34 -3.68 -5.20
C ILE A 29 2.78 -3.26 -6.61
N TRP A 30 3.67 -2.29 -6.73
CA TRP A 30 4.24 -1.89 -8.02
C TRP A 30 5.01 -3.02 -8.70
N SER A 31 5.74 -3.83 -7.93
CA SER A 31 6.45 -4.99 -8.45
C SER A 31 5.49 -6.04 -9.00
N LEU A 32 4.37 -6.30 -8.33
CA LEU A 32 3.30 -7.19 -8.80
C LEU A 32 2.66 -6.68 -10.10
N LEU A 33 2.38 -5.38 -10.19
CA LEU A 33 1.81 -4.77 -11.40
C LEU A 33 2.76 -4.88 -12.59
N ARG A 34 4.03 -4.51 -12.41
CA ARG A 34 5.05 -4.52 -13.46
C ARG A 34 5.38 -5.92 -13.98
N ARG A 35 5.38 -6.91 -13.09
CA ARG A 35 5.69 -8.31 -13.44
C ARG A 35 4.46 -9.11 -13.90
N GLY A 36 3.26 -8.61 -13.65
CA GLY A 36 2.01 -9.27 -14.02
C GLY A 36 1.23 -8.45 -15.04
N PRO A 37 0.15 -7.72 -14.65
CA PRO A 37 -0.77 -7.05 -15.57
C PRO A 37 -0.15 -6.11 -16.60
N LEU A 38 0.99 -5.48 -16.28
CA LEU A 38 1.68 -4.55 -17.18
C LEU A 38 2.84 -5.21 -17.93
N ALA A 39 3.17 -6.46 -17.63
CA ALA A 39 4.28 -7.15 -18.28
C ALA A 39 4.00 -7.31 -19.77
N ASN A 40 5.01 -7.03 -20.60
CA ASN A 40 4.97 -7.20 -22.05
C ASN A 40 3.80 -6.50 -22.76
N THR A 41 3.23 -5.45 -22.15
CA THR A 41 2.13 -4.70 -22.73
C THR A 41 2.66 -3.45 -23.41
N ALA A 42 2.46 -3.34 -24.73
CA ALA A 42 2.67 -2.09 -25.45
C ALA A 42 1.39 -1.23 -25.32
N PHE A 43 1.50 -0.09 -24.65
CA PHE A 43 0.39 0.83 -24.49
C PHE A 43 0.22 1.69 -25.75
N SER A 44 -1.03 1.98 -26.10
CA SER A 44 -1.38 2.68 -27.34
C SER A 44 -1.62 4.17 -27.10
N ASP A 45 -2.13 4.49 -25.92
CA ASP A 45 -2.47 5.82 -25.43
C ASP A 45 -2.60 5.77 -23.89
N ASP A 46 -2.80 6.93 -23.28
CA ASP A 46 -2.89 7.08 -21.83
C ASP A 46 -4.12 6.37 -21.24
N ASP A 47 -5.25 6.36 -21.97
CA ASP A 47 -6.48 5.67 -21.55
C ASP A 47 -6.28 4.15 -21.52
N HIS A 48 -5.51 3.61 -22.48
CA HIS A 48 -5.13 2.21 -22.52
C HIS A 48 -4.27 1.86 -21.31
N LEU A 49 -3.28 2.70 -20.97
CA LEU A 49 -2.46 2.50 -19.76
C LEU A 49 -3.32 2.52 -18.50
N GLU A 50 -4.16 3.54 -18.32
CA GLU A 50 -5.03 3.68 -17.15
C GLU A 50 -5.95 2.46 -16.99
N ARG A 51 -6.59 2.02 -18.07
CA ARG A 51 -7.48 0.86 -18.05
C ARG A 51 -6.77 -0.41 -17.60
N ILE A 52 -5.57 -0.69 -18.11
CA ILE A 52 -4.80 -1.87 -17.72
C ILE A 52 -4.32 -1.75 -16.27
N LEU A 53 -3.85 -0.58 -15.85
CA LEU A 53 -3.44 -0.33 -14.48
C LEU A 53 -4.59 -0.55 -13.49
N ARG A 54 -5.77 0.02 -13.74
CA ARG A 54 -6.97 -0.16 -12.91
C ARG A 54 -7.40 -1.61 -12.84
N ARG A 55 -7.33 -2.35 -13.95
CA ARG A 55 -7.65 -3.79 -13.98
C ARG A 55 -6.64 -4.59 -13.16
N GLY A 56 -5.35 -4.27 -13.28
CA GLY A 56 -4.29 -4.91 -12.50
C GLY A 56 -4.44 -4.66 -11.00
N LEU A 57 -4.71 -3.42 -10.61
CA LEU A 57 -4.99 -3.05 -9.21
C LEU A 57 -6.22 -3.78 -8.68
N ARG A 58 -7.31 -3.85 -9.45
CA ARG A 58 -8.51 -4.60 -9.05
C ARG A 58 -8.21 -6.08 -8.85
N HIS A 59 -7.38 -6.69 -9.70
CA HIS A 59 -6.97 -8.09 -9.52
C HIS A 59 -6.20 -8.32 -8.23
N ILE A 60 -5.33 -7.38 -7.84
CA ILE A 60 -4.60 -7.44 -6.57
C ILE A 60 -5.56 -7.22 -5.39
N GLN A 61 -6.48 -6.25 -5.48
CA GLN A 61 -7.50 -5.99 -4.46
C GLN A 61 -8.39 -7.20 -4.16
N LEU A 62 -8.69 -8.01 -5.18
CA LEU A 62 -9.48 -9.23 -5.03
C LEU A 62 -8.69 -10.42 -4.46
N ARG A 63 -7.38 -10.25 -4.21
CA ARG A 63 -6.48 -11.29 -3.70
C ARG A 63 -5.73 -10.77 -2.47
N PRO A 64 -6.39 -10.74 -1.29
CA PRO A 64 -5.81 -10.17 -0.06
C PRO A 64 -4.44 -10.74 0.29
N ASN A 65 -4.21 -12.03 0.04
CA ASN A 65 -2.93 -12.69 0.28
C ASN A 65 -1.73 -12.06 -0.47
N LEU A 66 -1.95 -11.38 -1.59
CA LEU A 66 -0.90 -10.63 -2.29
C LEU A 66 -0.56 -9.33 -1.56
N ILE A 67 -1.57 -8.67 -0.99
CA ILE A 67 -1.40 -7.45 -0.20
C ILE A 67 -0.71 -7.80 1.12
N ASP A 68 -1.16 -8.86 1.79
CA ASP A 68 -0.57 -9.37 3.02
C ASP A 68 0.90 -9.75 2.83
N GLY A 69 1.24 -10.35 1.68
CA GLY A 69 2.62 -10.66 1.33
C GLY A 69 3.50 -9.42 1.21
N CYS A 70 3.01 -8.36 0.56
CA CYS A 70 3.73 -7.08 0.45
C CYS A 70 3.94 -6.38 1.81
N LEU A 71 2.97 -6.49 2.72
CA LEU A 71 3.07 -5.93 4.07
C LEU A 71 4.04 -6.72 4.95
N THR A 72 3.96 -8.06 4.88
CA THR A 72 4.84 -8.98 5.61
C THR A 72 6.31 -8.73 5.26
N GLU A 73 6.62 -8.50 3.98
CA GLU A 73 7.99 -8.21 3.52
C GLU A 73 8.57 -6.95 4.19
N THR A 74 7.74 -5.95 4.48
CA THR A 74 8.16 -4.71 5.14
C THR A 74 8.08 -4.77 6.66
N GLY A 75 7.65 -5.90 7.24
CA GLY A 75 7.38 -6.04 8.68
C GLY A 75 6.20 -5.20 9.18
N LEU A 76 5.32 -4.76 8.27
CA LEU A 76 4.10 -4.02 8.61
C LEU A 76 2.92 -4.99 8.64
N ASP A 77 1.88 -4.63 9.39
CA ASP A 77 0.65 -5.41 9.48
C ASP A 77 -0.57 -4.47 9.49
N LEU A 78 -1.69 -4.95 8.97
CA LEU A 78 -3.00 -4.28 8.99
C LEU A 78 -3.80 -4.61 10.25
N SER A 79 -3.31 -5.53 11.09
CA SER A 79 -3.93 -5.80 12.39
C SER A 79 -4.03 -4.50 13.19
N HIS A 80 -5.26 -4.21 13.62
CA HIS A 80 -5.60 -3.03 14.40
C HIS A 80 -4.68 -2.96 15.63
N HIS A 81 -3.78 -1.98 15.68
CA HIS A 81 -3.20 -1.59 16.96
C HIS A 81 -4.34 -0.90 17.73
N PRO A 82 -4.83 -1.43 18.86
CA PRO A 82 -5.77 -0.66 19.68
C PRO A 82 -5.05 0.61 20.12
N THR A 83 -5.57 1.77 19.73
CA THR A 83 -5.15 3.05 20.30
C THR A 83 -5.57 3.01 21.78
N THR A 84 -4.70 2.58 22.68
CA THR A 84 -4.87 2.89 24.10
C THR A 84 -4.76 4.40 24.22
N PRO A 85 -5.80 5.11 24.69
CA PRO A 85 -5.64 6.49 25.10
C PRO A 85 -4.59 6.49 26.20
N GLN A 86 -3.45 7.14 25.96
CA GLN A 86 -2.50 7.40 27.02
C GLN A 86 -3.11 8.50 27.90
N GLU A 87 -4.03 8.13 28.79
CA GLU A 87 -4.40 9.01 29.90
C GLU A 87 -3.16 9.27 30.74
N GLY A 88 -2.97 10.56 31.03
CA GLY A 88 -1.71 11.13 31.46
C GLY A 88 -1.16 10.62 32.78
N GLN A 89 0.16 10.81 32.91
CA GLN A 89 0.84 11.05 34.17
C GLN A 89 1.85 12.18 33.96
#